data_AF-A0A3B8J1C7-F1
#
_entry.id   AF-A0A3B8J1C7-F1
#
_cell.length_a   1.000
_cell.length_b   1.000
_cell.length_c   1.000
_cell.angle_alpha   90.00
_cell.angle_beta   90.00
_cell.angle_gamma   90.00
#
_symmetry.space_group_name_H-M   'P 1'
#
loop_
_entity.id
_entity.type
_entity.pdbx_description
1 polymer ?
#
loop_
_entity_poly.entity_id
_entity_poly.type
_entity_poly.pdbx_seq_one_letter_code
_entity_poly.pdbx_strand_id
1 'polypeptide(L)'
;MAEKASLATLLEEYQTIPAKVAEVNYQDQDSIKAYNKAVKRMHTLASRMSRDYDLKGARALAKLLEEVEYDTHLWVARHLLEHFDVDKEVGEKALNLMEEAAKGEGIQAIEFQTWLNKYYAQGEQNQKEDTP
;
A
#
# COMPACT_ATOMS: atom_id res chain seq x y z
N MET A 1 -25.55 -8.34 -12.93
CA MET A 1 -24.75 -7.40 -12.10
C MET A 1 -23.95 -8.24 -11.13
N ALA A 2 -22.62 -8.12 -11.11
CA ALA A 2 -21.81 -8.85 -10.14
C ALA A 2 -22.06 -8.28 -8.73
N GLU A 3 -22.22 -9.15 -7.73
CA GLU A 3 -22.46 -8.75 -6.36
C GLU A 3 -21.25 -7.99 -5.80
N LYS A 4 -21.50 -6.84 -5.18
CA LYS A 4 -20.47 -6.02 -4.57
C LYS A 4 -20.00 -6.72 -3.29
N ALA A 5 -18.78 -7.28 -3.30
CA ALA A 5 -18.16 -7.84 -2.10
C ALA A 5 -18.10 -6.80 -0.97
N SER A 6 -18.41 -7.23 0.26
CA SER A 6 -18.41 -6.36 1.45
C SER A 6 -17.01 -5.82 1.79
N LEU A 7 -16.93 -4.69 2.48
CA LEU A 7 -15.65 -4.13 2.94
C LEU A 7 -14.89 -5.13 3.84
N ALA A 8 -15.59 -5.83 4.73
CA ALA A 8 -15.00 -6.84 5.59
C ALA A 8 -14.34 -7.96 4.77
N THR A 9 -15.03 -8.46 3.75
CA THR A 9 -14.50 -9.49 2.84
C THR A 9 -13.24 -9.02 2.09
N LEU A 10 -13.22 -7.76 1.63
CA LEU A 10 -12.03 -7.21 0.95
C LEU A 10 -10.84 -7.06 1.90
N LEU A 11 -11.10 -6.62 3.14
CA LEU A 11 -10.06 -6.44 4.15
C LEU A 11 -9.50 -7.78 4.63
N GLU A 12 -10.36 -8.76 4.92
CA GLU A 12 -9.96 -10.11 5.28
C GLU A 12 -9.08 -10.72 4.19
N GLU A 13 -9.49 -10.60 2.93
CA GLU A 13 -8.66 -11.09 1.82
C GLU A 13 -7.31 -10.37 1.79
N TYR A 14 -7.30 -9.03 1.91
CA TYR A 14 -6.08 -8.23 1.90
C TYR A 14 -5.09 -8.67 2.98
N GLN A 15 -5.55 -8.93 4.21
CA GLN A 15 -4.72 -9.34 5.34
C GLN A 15 -4.00 -10.68 5.13
N THR A 16 -4.52 -11.56 4.27
CA THR A 16 -3.89 -12.87 3.99
C THR A 16 -2.76 -12.81 2.96
N ILE A 17 -2.61 -11.68 2.27
CA ILE A 17 -1.68 -11.59 1.13
C ILE A 17 -0.23 -11.29 1.55
N PRO A 18 0.07 -10.39 2.52
CA PRO A 18 1.44 -10.10 2.94
C PRO A 18 2.29 -11.34 3.25
N ALA A 19 1.72 -12.33 3.95
CA ALA A 19 2.39 -13.60 4.21
C ALA A 19 2.87 -14.31 2.93
N LYS A 20 2.03 -14.33 1.88
CA LYS A 20 2.37 -14.96 0.59
C LYS A 20 3.44 -14.19 -0.19
N VAL A 21 3.52 -12.87 0.06
CA VAL A 21 4.49 -11.98 -0.57
C VAL A 21 5.86 -12.12 0.10
N ALA A 22 5.90 -12.33 1.42
CA ALA A 22 7.13 -12.51 2.19
C ALA A 22 7.90 -13.81 1.86
N GLU A 23 7.24 -14.82 1.30
CA GLU A 23 7.83 -16.15 0.99
C GLU A 23 8.47 -16.25 -0.41
N VAL A 24 8.66 -15.12 -1.11
CA VAL A 24 9.16 -15.16 -2.49
C VAL A 24 10.59 -15.69 -2.59
N ASN A 25 10.79 -16.68 -3.46
CA ASN A 25 12.09 -17.15 -3.88
C ASN A 25 12.44 -16.51 -5.23
N TYR A 26 13.32 -15.50 -5.21
CA TYR A 26 13.76 -14.79 -6.42
C TYR A 26 14.61 -15.62 -7.39
N GLN A 27 14.96 -16.87 -7.05
CA GLN A 27 15.61 -17.81 -7.96
C GLN A 27 14.60 -18.70 -8.69
N ASP A 28 13.32 -18.67 -8.30
CA ASP A 28 12.24 -19.46 -8.90
C ASP A 28 11.25 -18.57 -9.65
N GLN A 29 11.15 -18.79 -10.96
CA GLN A 29 10.24 -18.07 -11.86
C GLN A 29 8.77 -18.20 -11.44
N ASP A 30 8.34 -19.35 -10.92
CA ASP A 30 6.94 -19.54 -10.54
C ASP A 30 6.62 -18.86 -9.21
N SER A 31 7.58 -18.85 -8.27
CA SER A 31 7.51 -18.02 -7.06
C SER A 31 7.41 -16.53 -7.39
N ILE A 32 8.21 -16.01 -8.33
CA ILE A 32 8.13 -14.61 -8.78
C ILE A 32 6.76 -14.29 -9.40
N LYS A 33 6.20 -15.18 -10.21
CA LYS A 33 4.85 -15.00 -10.78
C LYS A 33 3.78 -14.96 -9.70
N ALA A 34 3.87 -15.84 -8.70
CA ALA A 34 2.96 -15.86 -7.56
C ALA A 34 3.04 -14.57 -6.75
N TYR A 35 4.26 -14.09 -6.45
CA TYR A 35 4.53 -12.80 -5.82
C TYR A 35 3.88 -11.65 -6.60
N ASN A 36 4.14 -11.54 -7.92
CA ASN A 36 3.59 -10.47 -8.74
C ASN A 36 2.05 -10.50 -8.79
N LYS A 37 1.46 -11.70 -8.82
CA LYS A 37 0.01 -11.88 -8.75
C LYS A 37 -0.55 -11.43 -7.40
N ALA A 38 0.13 -11.75 -6.31
CA ALA A 38 -0.23 -11.35 -4.95
C ALA A 38 -0.19 -9.82 -4.79
N VAL A 39 0.93 -9.18 -5.16
CA VAL A 39 1.08 -7.71 -5.13
C VAL A 39 0.00 -7.02 -5.97
N LYS A 40 -0.23 -7.49 -7.22
CA LYS A 40 -1.31 -6.97 -8.07
C LYS A 40 -2.69 -7.10 -7.42
N ARG A 41 -2.93 -8.19 -6.69
CA ARG A 41 -4.18 -8.38 -5.96
C ARG A 41 -4.33 -7.38 -4.82
N MET A 42 -3.26 -7.08 -4.07
CA MET A 42 -3.31 -6.06 -3.01
C MET A 42 -3.68 -4.68 -3.56
N HIS A 43 -3.04 -4.23 -4.64
CA HIS A 43 -3.41 -2.98 -5.32
C HIS A 43 -4.87 -2.99 -5.78
N THR A 44 -5.35 -4.12 -6.31
CA THR A 44 -6.75 -4.25 -6.74
C THR A 44 -7.71 -4.12 -5.55
N LEU A 45 -7.38 -4.73 -4.41
CA LEU A 45 -8.19 -4.64 -3.20
C LEU A 45 -8.18 -3.23 -2.61
N ALA A 46 -7.01 -2.58 -2.52
CA ALA A 46 -6.87 -1.20 -2.06
C ALA A 46 -7.68 -0.23 -2.94
N SER A 47 -7.51 -0.30 -4.26
CA SER A 47 -8.26 0.52 -5.22
C SER A 47 -9.77 0.28 -5.12
N ARG A 48 -10.21 -0.97 -4.94
CA ARG A 48 -11.63 -1.28 -4.70
C ARG A 48 -12.13 -0.70 -3.38
N MET A 49 -11.38 -0.86 -2.30
CA MET A 49 -11.75 -0.30 -0.99
C MET A 49 -11.87 1.22 -1.06
N SER A 50 -10.96 1.90 -1.76
CA SER A 50 -11.02 3.34 -2.01
C SER A 50 -12.25 3.71 -2.83
N ARG A 51 -12.41 3.15 -4.03
CA ARG A 51 -13.52 3.51 -4.93
C ARG A 51 -14.91 3.19 -4.36
N ASP A 52 -15.03 2.04 -3.70
CA ASP A 52 -16.32 1.48 -3.34
C ASP A 52 -16.77 1.87 -1.91
N TYR A 53 -15.83 2.28 -1.05
CA TYR A 53 -16.07 2.57 0.37
C TYR A 53 -15.41 3.85 0.89
N ASP A 54 -14.56 4.50 0.09
CA ASP A 54 -13.98 5.82 0.33
C ASP A 54 -13.34 5.91 1.73
N LEU A 55 -13.67 6.92 2.54
CA LEU A 55 -13.16 7.11 3.90
C LEU A 55 -13.38 5.90 4.82
N LYS A 56 -14.43 5.09 4.61
CA LYS A 56 -14.62 3.85 5.38
C LYS A 56 -13.57 2.82 5.01
N GLY A 57 -13.20 2.73 3.73
CA GLY A 57 -12.10 1.88 3.25
C GLY A 57 -10.76 2.33 3.83
N ALA A 58 -10.48 3.64 3.79
CA ALA A 58 -9.27 4.23 4.35
C ALA A 58 -9.11 3.88 5.84
N ARG A 59 -10.15 4.14 6.64
CA ARG A 59 -10.16 3.85 8.08
C ARG A 59 -10.04 2.36 8.40
N ALA A 60 -10.61 1.50 7.56
CA ALA A 60 -10.49 0.05 7.74
C ALA A 60 -9.06 -0.42 7.50
N LEU A 61 -8.41 0.08 6.45
CA LEU A 61 -7.04 -0.26 6.09
C LEU A 61 -6.02 0.34 7.08
N ALA A 62 -6.24 1.57 7.54
CA ALA A 62 -5.37 2.26 8.50
C ALA A 62 -5.24 1.55 9.86
N LYS A 63 -6.22 0.71 10.23
CA LYS A 63 -6.11 -0.14 11.44
C LYS A 63 -4.94 -1.13 11.37
N LEU A 64 -4.46 -1.44 10.17
CA LEU A 64 -3.37 -2.36 9.93
C LEU A 64 -1.98 -1.68 9.91
N LEU A 65 -1.91 -0.38 10.17
CA LEU A 65 -0.63 0.36 10.19
C LEU A 65 0.29 -0.06 11.35
N GLU A 66 -0.23 -0.76 12.35
CA GLU A 66 0.55 -1.29 13.48
C GLU A 66 0.97 -2.76 13.27
N GLU A 67 0.49 -3.40 12.20
CA GLU A 67 0.76 -4.83 11.95
C GLU A 67 2.14 -4.98 11.30
N VAL A 68 3.13 -5.30 12.13
CA VAL A 68 4.53 -5.44 11.68
C VAL A 68 4.82 -6.77 10.98
N GLU A 69 3.98 -7.78 11.19
CA GLU A 69 4.16 -9.10 10.60
C GLU A 69 4.11 -9.04 9.06
N TYR A 70 5.09 -9.70 8.41
CA TYR A 70 5.22 -9.74 6.94
C TYR A 70 5.26 -8.35 6.28
N ASP A 71 5.78 -7.34 6.98
CA ASP A 71 5.81 -5.94 6.53
C ASP A 71 4.42 -5.38 6.18
N THR A 72 3.36 -5.90 6.81
CA THR A 72 1.97 -5.51 6.51
C THR A 72 1.77 -4.00 6.63
N HIS A 73 2.31 -3.39 7.68
CA HIS A 73 2.31 -1.94 7.89
C HIS A 73 2.91 -1.14 6.71
N LEU A 74 3.97 -1.62 6.06
CA LEU A 74 4.59 -0.94 4.91
C LEU A 74 3.71 -1.04 3.66
N TRP A 75 3.11 -2.21 3.42
CA TRP A 75 2.13 -2.37 2.33
C TRP A 75 0.91 -1.49 2.54
N VAL A 76 0.40 -1.43 3.76
CA VAL A 76 -0.74 -0.60 4.15
C VAL A 76 -0.41 0.87 3.98
N ALA A 77 0.73 1.34 4.49
CA ALA A 77 1.18 2.71 4.37
C ALA A 77 1.25 3.15 2.90
N ARG A 78 1.91 2.36 2.05
CA ARG A 78 1.99 2.60 0.62
C ARG A 78 0.60 2.70 -0.03
N HIS A 79 -0.28 1.74 0.24
CA HIS A 79 -1.60 1.74 -0.40
C HIS A 79 -2.51 2.86 0.09
N LEU A 80 -2.41 3.28 1.35
CA LEU A 80 -3.11 4.45 1.86
C LEU A 80 -2.69 5.71 1.10
N LEU A 81 -1.38 5.92 0.93
CA LEU A 81 -0.83 7.08 0.23
C LEU A 81 -1.11 7.08 -1.28
N GLU A 82 -1.22 5.91 -1.91
CA GLU A 82 -1.47 5.79 -3.35
C GLU A 82 -2.95 5.83 -3.75
N HIS A 83 -3.85 5.31 -2.91
CA HIS A 83 -5.24 5.04 -3.32
C HIS A 83 -6.29 5.85 -2.57
N PHE A 84 -5.97 6.45 -1.42
CA PHE A 84 -6.98 7.06 -0.55
C PHE A 84 -6.70 8.54 -0.28
N ASP A 85 -7.77 9.32 -0.16
CA ASP A 85 -7.72 10.59 0.56
C ASP A 85 -7.84 10.27 2.06
N VAL A 86 -6.74 10.47 2.79
CA VAL A 86 -6.63 10.13 4.21
C VAL A 86 -6.55 11.41 5.03
N ASP A 87 -7.01 11.35 6.27
CA ASP A 87 -6.74 12.44 7.20
C ASP A 87 -5.23 12.63 7.40
N LYS A 88 -4.87 13.84 7.79
CA LYS A 88 -3.47 14.26 7.92
C LYS A 88 -2.68 13.35 8.86
N GLU A 89 -3.27 12.91 9.97
CA GLU A 89 -2.59 12.06 10.96
C GLU A 89 -2.25 10.68 10.39
N VAL A 90 -3.22 10.04 9.71
CA VAL A 90 -2.99 8.75 9.03
C VAL A 90 -1.98 8.90 7.90
N GLY A 91 -2.06 9.98 7.12
CA GLY A 91 -1.12 10.28 6.04
C GLY A 91 0.31 10.47 6.55
N GLU A 92 0.51 11.30 7.57
CA GLU A 92 1.83 11.53 8.19
C GLU A 92 2.40 10.24 8.78
N LYS A 93 1.57 9.44 9.46
CA LYS A 93 2.00 8.15 10.00
C LYS A 93 2.45 7.19 8.89
N ALA A 94 1.64 7.04 7.84
CA ALA A 94 1.98 6.19 6.71
C ALA A 94 3.28 6.66 6.03
N LEU A 95 3.44 7.98 5.83
CA LEU A 95 4.63 8.54 5.23
C LEU A 95 5.88 8.28 6.08
N ASN A 96 5.80 8.52 7.39
CA ASN A 96 6.90 8.26 8.31
C ASN A 96 7.36 6.80 8.27
N LEU A 97 6.43 5.83 8.22
CA LEU A 97 6.78 4.42 8.07
C LEU A 97 7.58 4.14 6.80
N MET A 98 7.15 4.74 5.67
CA MET A 98 7.84 4.58 4.39
C MET A 98 9.22 5.24 4.41
N GLU A 99 9.36 6.41 5.04
CA GLU A 99 10.64 7.09 5.21
C GLU A 99 11.61 6.32 6.11
N GLU A 100 11.14 5.74 7.22
CA GLU A 100 11.97 4.89 8.07
C GLU A 100 12.43 3.64 7.32
N ALA A 101 11.55 2.97 6.57
CA ALA A 101 11.91 1.82 5.76
C ALA A 101 12.95 2.16 4.67
N ALA A 102 12.88 3.37 4.11
CA ALA A 102 13.83 3.87 3.13
C ALA A 102 15.24 4.15 3.68
N LYS A 103 15.41 4.29 5.00
CA LYS A 103 16.71 4.47 5.66
C LYS A 103 17.48 3.16 5.84
N GLY A 104 16.83 2.02 5.61
CA GLY A 104 17.45 0.70 5.73
C GLY A 104 18.55 0.45 4.69
N GLU A 105 19.10 -0.77 4.71
CA GLU A 105 20.10 -1.24 3.75
C GLU A 105 19.49 -2.29 2.82
N GLY A 106 20.03 -2.42 1.60
CA GLY A 106 19.64 -3.45 0.64
C GLY A 106 18.55 -3.02 -0.35
N ILE A 107 18.06 -3.99 -1.12
CA ILE A 107 17.18 -3.75 -2.28
C ILE A 107 15.85 -3.13 -1.86
N GLN A 108 15.25 -3.61 -0.75
CA GLN A 108 13.96 -3.13 -0.27
C GLN A 108 14.01 -1.64 0.12
N ALA A 109 15.09 -1.19 0.78
CA ALA A 109 15.28 0.22 1.11
C ALA A 109 15.41 1.09 -0.16
N ILE A 110 16.14 0.62 -1.17
CA ILE A 110 16.27 1.31 -2.47
C ILE A 110 14.91 1.44 -3.18
N GLU A 111 14.08 0.40 -3.11
CA GLU A 111 12.72 0.44 -3.65
C GLU A 111 11.86 1.50 -2.96
N PHE A 112 11.92 1.60 -1.62
CA PHE A 112 11.21 2.63 -0.87
C PHE A 112 11.74 4.05 -1.16
N GLN A 113 13.06 4.24 -1.25
CA GLN A 113 13.65 5.51 -1.67
C GLN A 113 13.17 5.92 -3.07
N THR A 114 13.15 4.98 -4.01
CA THR A 114 12.68 5.22 -5.37
C THR A 114 11.20 5.58 -5.40
N TRP A 115 10.38 4.92 -4.57
CA TRP A 115 8.97 5.22 -4.45
C TRP A 115 8.73 6.61 -3.84
N LEU A 116 9.41 6.96 -2.73
CA LEU A 116 9.31 8.26 -2.07
C LEU A 116 9.69 9.41 -3.00
N ASN A 117 10.77 9.26 -3.77
CA ASN A 117 11.18 10.26 -4.76
C ASN A 117 10.07 10.54 -5.79
N LYS A 118 9.35 9.49 -6.23
CA LYS A 118 8.22 9.65 -7.15
C LYS A 118 7.00 10.27 -6.46
N TYR A 119 6.73 9.84 -5.23
CA TYR A 119 5.62 10.36 -4.42
C TYR A 119 5.77 11.87 -4.18
N TYR A 120 6.96 12.32 -3.77
CA TYR A 120 7.24 13.73 -3.55
C TYR A 120 7.21 14.54 -4.86
N ALA A 121 7.75 14.00 -5.95
CA ALA A 121 7.68 14.66 -7.25
C ALA A 121 6.22 14.87 -7.73
N GLN A 122 5.31 13.96 -7.42
CA GLN A 122 3.87 14.11 -7.72
C GLN A 122 3.22 15.18 -6.84
N GLY A 123 3.55 15.21 -5.54
CA GLY A 123 3.07 16.24 -4.63
C GLY A 123 3.49 17.65 -5.04
N GLU A 124 4.72 17.82 -5.53
CA GLU A 124 5.23 19.10 -6.05
C GLU A 124 4.58 19.52 -7.38
N GLN A 125 4.16 18.58 -8.22
CA GLN A 125 3.43 18.88 -9.46
C GLN A 125 2.01 19.35 -9.17
N ASN A 126 1.31 18.71 -8.23
CA ASN A 126 -0.04 19.09 -7.83
C ASN A 126 -0.08 20.51 -7.21
N GLN A 127 0.99 20.95 -6.53
CA GLN A 127 1.08 22.32 -5.99
C GLN A 127 1.35 23.39 -7.05
N LYS A 128 1.92 23.02 -8.22
CA LYS A 128 2.19 23.97 -9.32
C LYS A 128 0.96 24.23 -10.19
N GLU A 129 0.03 23.29 -10.26
CA GLU A 129 -1.22 23.43 -11.02
C GLU A 129 -2.29 24.24 -10.25
N ASP A 130 -2.15 24.38 -8.93
CA ASP A 130 -3.05 25.16 -8.06
C ASP A 130 -2.60 26.63 -7.85
N THR A 131 -1.59 27.11 -8.58
CA THR A 131 -1.19 28.52 -8.54
C THR A 131 -1.93 29.30 -9.65
N PRO A 132 -2.77 30.30 -9.33
CA PRO A 132 -3.65 30.99 -10.28
C PRO A 132 -2.94 31.80 -11.37
#